data_AF-A0A1Q7RIL2-F1
#
_entry.id   AF-A0A1Q7RIL2-F1
#
_cell.length_a   1.000
_cell.length_b   1.000
_cell.length_c   1.000
_cell.angle_alpha   90.00
_cell.angle_beta   90.00
_cell.angle_gamma   90.00
#
_symmetry.space_group_name_H-M   'P 1'
#
loop_
_entity.id
_entity.type
_entity.pdbx_description
1 polymer ?
#
loop_
_entity_poly.entity_id
_entity_poly.type
_entity_poly.pdbx_seq_one_letter_code
_entity_poly.pdbx_strand_id
1 'polypeptide(L)'
;MIQLASNELLQTIPLKEHLRIVREKDQKIHLLEKQLRFRTELDAVPAEIMSQPQKAALNTAVKVIEATSPGLKGRVLLNNTDDLAKSVGMSVKRFQKHLTYCDEIGVLQKETLPVRDDNGKILYTETYVTPTNSTPYPRMYEAEQARNHGGDRLTCRCGSERIKKEVRYICMDCGEVHIKPPKFEPPVEPVEPEDQFGSTVNSEQETETPDSETTIIHSYLVPQDQLGLTVESDRKDDLTRSSNNYPQDQLDPTVEAKDESNKHTHTVSSTIDADTVIKDWLEKRCGSDHIITATGKIDNPQGKYVYQEQGYQPDLDAFIAGDIAHIYGSRLLNPETGLTNVLCFEIDQAEYNDQAQDYLLALARAGAAPVYWQRQRNRGHLELYFDQPVDPEAARLWAIEICPDLEEIPEVFPCKEPQDKRKQALSWPLYQRIGGQGYPCQAKFMLPDPHDGNLQECDPTDKESLAQLVIDGVTPSNLIEEFAVVLAECKALQEQEQEKENAGGWFIGQKPKLLTSVSYDRDLVPQVMADFYAQCSWNDLATMAGGWHNGFFKAAWRGERTASVKPDADGRYACDYGNHGNFPKKLDKYEAYCLICGIDKKTNLAERCAELRRLKDE
;
A
#
# COMPACT_ATOMS: atom_id res chain seq x y z
N MET A 1 -7.61 -46.27 41.14
CA MET A 1 -7.71 -46.75 39.75
C MET A 1 -8.74 -45.89 39.04
N ILE A 2 -8.30 -44.72 38.56
CA ILE A 2 -9.16 -43.70 37.94
C ILE A 2 -8.89 -43.69 36.43
N GLN A 3 -9.99 -43.59 35.70
CA GLN A 3 -10.19 -43.50 34.25
C GLN A 3 -9.03 -42.89 33.44
N LEU A 4 -8.53 -43.67 32.49
CA LEU A 4 -7.97 -43.19 31.22
C LEU A 4 -9.03 -43.41 30.14
N ALA A 5 -9.85 -42.40 29.93
CA ALA A 5 -10.71 -42.30 28.76
C ALA A 5 -10.89 -40.81 28.48
N SER A 6 -10.13 -40.28 27.52
CA SER A 6 -10.41 -39.09 26.68
C SER A 6 -9.12 -38.64 26.00
N ASN A 7 -8.77 -39.22 24.83
CA ASN A 7 -7.96 -38.53 23.80
C ASN A 7 -7.80 -39.33 22.49
N GLU A 8 -8.91 -39.85 21.95
CA GLU A 8 -8.93 -40.29 20.55
C GLU A 8 -10.17 -39.74 19.86
N LEU A 9 -10.08 -38.47 19.49
CA LEU A 9 -10.96 -37.84 18.51
C LEU A 9 -10.16 -36.84 17.66
N LEU A 10 -8.92 -37.23 17.30
CA LEU A 10 -8.25 -36.69 16.11
C LEU A 10 -8.98 -37.28 14.91
N GLN A 11 -9.86 -36.48 14.31
CA GLN A 11 -10.49 -36.78 13.03
C GLN A 11 -9.38 -36.87 11.96
N THR A 12 -8.86 -38.07 11.74
CA THR A 12 -8.01 -38.37 10.60
C THR A 12 -8.84 -38.17 9.33
N ILE A 13 -8.59 -37.06 8.62
CA ILE A 13 -9.00 -36.94 7.21
C ILE A 13 -8.40 -38.16 6.50
N PRO A 14 -9.21 -39.06 5.91
CA PRO A 14 -8.69 -40.27 5.29
C PRO A 14 -7.63 -39.89 4.25
N LEU A 15 -6.51 -40.63 4.16
CA LEU A 15 -5.40 -40.34 3.24
C LEU A 15 -5.84 -40.03 1.78
N LYS A 16 -6.94 -40.64 1.33
CA LYS A 16 -7.57 -40.37 0.03
C LYS A 16 -8.10 -38.94 -0.12
N GLU A 17 -8.67 -38.40 0.95
CA GLU A 17 -9.19 -37.04 1.00
C GLU A 17 -8.06 -36.02 1.09
N HIS A 18 -6.98 -36.32 1.82
CA HIS A 18 -5.77 -35.49 1.79
C HIS A 18 -5.14 -35.44 0.39
N LEU A 19 -5.02 -36.57 -0.30
CA LEU A 19 -4.52 -36.62 -1.68
C LEU A 19 -5.45 -35.89 -2.68
N ARG A 20 -6.77 -35.87 -2.44
CA ARG A 20 -7.73 -35.09 -3.23
C ARG A 20 -7.46 -33.59 -3.05
N ILE A 21 -7.34 -33.14 -1.80
CA ILE A 21 -7.07 -31.74 -1.47
C ILE A 21 -5.73 -31.28 -2.07
N VAL A 22 -4.67 -32.09 -1.95
CA VAL A 22 -3.36 -31.77 -2.55
C VAL A 22 -3.47 -31.62 -4.07
N ARG A 23 -4.14 -32.54 -4.77
CA ARG A 23 -4.35 -32.44 -6.21
C ARG A 23 -5.16 -31.20 -6.62
N GLU A 24 -6.20 -30.86 -5.87
CA GLU A 24 -7.00 -29.65 -6.12
C GLU A 24 -6.17 -28.37 -5.90
N LYS A 25 -5.29 -28.37 -4.89
CA LYS A 25 -4.37 -27.26 -4.61
C LYS A 25 -3.30 -27.14 -5.70
N ASP A 26 -2.69 -28.24 -6.13
CA ASP A 26 -1.70 -28.26 -7.21
C ASP A 26 -2.29 -27.77 -8.54
N GLN A 27 -3.51 -28.20 -8.87
CA GLN A 27 -4.23 -27.71 -10.05
C GLN A 27 -4.52 -26.20 -9.95
N LYS A 28 -4.88 -25.71 -8.76
CA LYS A 28 -5.11 -24.28 -8.52
C LYS A 28 -3.81 -23.47 -8.62
N ILE A 29 -2.70 -23.98 -8.07
CA ILE A 29 -1.38 -23.36 -8.16
C ILE A 29 -0.98 -23.25 -9.63
N HIS A 30 -1.07 -24.34 -10.39
CA HIS A 30 -0.70 -24.34 -11.81
C HIS A 30 -1.55 -23.36 -12.63
N LEU A 31 -2.84 -23.24 -12.34
CA LEU A 31 -3.72 -22.24 -12.96
C LEU A 31 -3.30 -20.81 -12.62
N LEU A 32 -2.98 -20.54 -11.35
CA LEU A 32 -2.54 -19.22 -10.89
C LEU A 32 -1.18 -18.84 -11.49
N GLU A 33 -0.23 -19.77 -11.55
CA GLU A 33 1.08 -19.57 -12.21
C GLU A 33 0.92 -19.24 -13.70
N LYS A 34 0.02 -19.95 -14.39
CA LYS A 34 -0.31 -19.69 -15.80
C LYS A 34 -0.89 -18.28 -15.97
N GLN A 35 -1.82 -17.88 -15.11
CA GLN A 35 -2.43 -16.55 -15.14
C GLN A 35 -1.42 -15.43 -14.82
N LEU A 36 -0.54 -15.66 -13.85
CA LEU A 36 0.52 -14.73 -13.47
C LEU A 36 1.52 -14.54 -14.61
N ARG A 37 1.92 -15.63 -15.28
CA ARG A 37 2.80 -15.58 -16.45
C ARG A 37 2.16 -14.80 -17.59
N PHE A 38 0.91 -15.11 -17.94
CA PHE A 38 0.18 -14.37 -18.96
C PHE A 38 0.11 -12.87 -18.64
N ARG A 39 -0.19 -12.52 -17.39
CA ARG A 39 -0.26 -11.12 -16.95
C ARG A 39 1.09 -10.41 -17.08
N THR A 40 2.16 -11.06 -16.65
CA THR A 40 3.52 -10.53 -16.73
C THR A 40 3.93 -10.29 -18.19
N GLU A 41 3.69 -11.26 -19.07
CA GLU A 41 3.96 -11.11 -20.51
C GLU A 41 3.10 -10.00 -21.15
N LEU A 42 1.84 -9.88 -20.74
CA LEU A 42 0.93 -8.83 -21.23
C LEU A 42 1.38 -7.43 -20.79
N ASP A 43 1.83 -7.30 -19.54
CA ASP A 43 2.33 -6.03 -19.02
C ASP A 43 3.64 -5.61 -19.70
N ALA A 44 4.46 -6.56 -20.14
CA ALA A 44 5.67 -6.32 -20.93
C ALA A 44 5.41 -5.88 -22.38
N VAL A 45 4.19 -6.04 -22.93
CA VAL A 45 3.87 -5.58 -24.29
C VAL A 45 4.09 -4.06 -24.40
N PRO A 46 4.92 -3.56 -25.34
CA PRO A 46 5.20 -2.14 -25.47
C PRO A 46 3.95 -1.27 -25.62
N ALA A 47 4.01 -0.05 -25.10
CA ALA A 47 2.89 0.88 -25.17
C ALA A 47 2.56 1.27 -26.62
N GLU A 48 3.53 1.24 -27.55
CA GLU A 48 3.27 1.49 -28.98
C GLU A 48 2.34 0.44 -29.60
N ILE A 49 2.35 -0.79 -29.08
CA ILE A 49 1.52 -1.92 -29.54
C ILE A 49 0.23 -2.00 -28.75
N MET A 50 0.25 -1.83 -27.42
CA MET A 50 -0.97 -1.90 -26.61
C MET A 50 -0.87 -1.02 -25.36
N SER A 51 -1.84 -0.13 -25.17
CA SER A 51 -1.92 0.70 -23.97
C SER A 51 -2.47 -0.07 -22.76
N GLN A 52 -2.16 0.42 -21.54
CA GLN A 52 -2.61 -0.19 -20.29
C GLN A 52 -4.14 -0.47 -20.23
N PRO A 53 -5.03 0.45 -20.67
CA PRO A 53 -6.46 0.15 -20.72
C PRO A 53 -6.86 -0.96 -21.71
N GLN A 54 -6.12 -1.11 -22.82
CA GLN A 54 -6.34 -2.19 -23.80
C GLN A 54 -5.89 -3.54 -23.23
N LYS A 55 -4.72 -3.57 -22.58
CA LYS A 55 -4.22 -4.74 -21.84
C LYS A 55 -5.22 -5.18 -20.77
N ALA A 56 -5.78 -4.23 -20.01
CA ALA A 56 -6.78 -4.54 -18.99
C ALA A 56 -8.04 -5.16 -19.60
N ALA A 57 -8.56 -4.59 -20.70
CA ALA A 57 -9.73 -5.14 -21.39
C ALA A 57 -9.48 -6.56 -21.94
N LEU A 58 -8.31 -6.78 -22.54
CA LEU A 58 -7.91 -8.09 -23.05
C LEU A 58 -7.77 -9.13 -21.92
N ASN A 59 -7.10 -8.78 -20.82
CA ASN A 59 -6.93 -9.67 -19.67
C ASN A 59 -8.28 -10.16 -19.13
N THR A 60 -9.26 -9.26 -19.03
CA THR A 60 -10.62 -9.61 -18.60
C THR A 60 -11.31 -10.52 -19.61
N ALA A 61 -11.19 -10.26 -20.92
CA ALA A 61 -11.75 -11.14 -21.94
C ALA A 61 -11.11 -12.55 -21.90
N VAL A 62 -9.78 -12.64 -21.73
CA VAL A 62 -9.07 -13.92 -21.61
C VAL A 62 -9.52 -14.70 -20.39
N LYS A 63 -9.69 -14.06 -19.23
CA LYS A 63 -10.24 -14.72 -18.04
C LYS A 63 -11.63 -15.32 -18.29
N VAL A 64 -12.49 -14.62 -19.03
CA VAL A 64 -13.81 -15.14 -19.40
C VAL A 64 -13.69 -16.31 -20.38
N ILE A 65 -12.77 -16.24 -21.35
CA ILE A 65 -12.48 -17.34 -22.29
C ILE A 65 -12.00 -18.58 -21.55
N GLU A 66 -11.11 -18.44 -20.56
CA GLU A 66 -10.60 -19.57 -19.78
C GLU A 66 -11.64 -20.16 -18.82
N ALA A 67 -12.54 -19.33 -18.30
CA ALA A 67 -13.58 -19.75 -17.35
C ALA A 67 -14.81 -20.38 -18.02
N THR A 68 -15.00 -20.17 -19.33
CA THR A 68 -16.24 -20.55 -20.04
C THR A 68 -15.95 -21.61 -21.09
N SER A 69 -16.73 -22.70 -21.10
CA SER A 69 -16.70 -23.69 -22.17
C SER A 69 -17.09 -23.02 -23.51
N PRO A 70 -16.24 -23.07 -24.57
CA PRO A 70 -16.56 -22.43 -25.84
C PRO A 70 -17.86 -22.99 -26.44
N GLY A 71 -18.72 -22.12 -26.94
CA GLY A 71 -19.92 -22.51 -27.67
C GLY A 71 -19.63 -23.05 -29.09
N LEU A 72 -20.68 -23.30 -29.86
CA LEU A 72 -20.58 -23.70 -31.27
C LEU A 72 -19.64 -22.73 -32.03
N LYS A 73 -18.60 -23.28 -32.68
CA LYS A 73 -17.51 -22.55 -33.39
C LYS A 73 -16.44 -21.87 -32.51
N GLY A 74 -16.33 -22.20 -31.22
CA GLY A 74 -15.29 -21.64 -30.36
C GLY A 74 -15.57 -20.21 -29.87
N ARG A 75 -16.85 -19.78 -29.94
CA ARG A 75 -17.30 -18.47 -29.48
C ARG A 75 -17.57 -18.49 -27.99
N VAL A 76 -17.08 -17.49 -27.28
CA VAL A 76 -17.35 -17.26 -25.86
C VAL A 76 -18.18 -15.99 -25.74
N LEU A 77 -19.37 -16.11 -25.13
CA LEU A 77 -20.22 -14.97 -24.83
C LEU A 77 -19.65 -14.20 -23.64
N LEU A 78 -19.39 -12.91 -23.82
CA LEU A 78 -19.07 -12.01 -22.71
C LEU A 78 -20.36 -11.63 -21.99
N ASN A 79 -20.81 -12.53 -21.10
CA ASN A 79 -21.98 -12.28 -20.27
C ASN A 79 -21.78 -11.00 -19.45
N ASN A 80 -22.75 -10.09 -19.53
CA ASN A 80 -22.76 -8.84 -18.78
C ASN A 80 -21.49 -7.98 -19.01
N THR A 81 -21.33 -7.50 -20.24
CA THR A 81 -20.21 -6.61 -20.63
C THR A 81 -20.10 -5.35 -19.78
N ASP A 82 -21.19 -4.95 -19.12
CA ASP A 82 -21.22 -3.78 -18.24
C ASP A 82 -20.40 -4.03 -16.98
N ASP A 83 -20.59 -5.18 -16.33
CA ASP A 83 -19.82 -5.54 -15.15
C ASP A 83 -18.37 -5.91 -15.49
N LEU A 84 -18.14 -6.54 -16.66
CA LEU A 84 -16.78 -6.75 -17.16
C LEU A 84 -16.06 -5.42 -17.38
N ALA A 85 -16.71 -4.42 -17.97
CA ALA A 85 -16.12 -3.08 -18.17
C ALA A 85 -15.86 -2.35 -16.84
N LYS A 86 -16.78 -2.45 -15.87
CA LYS A 86 -16.59 -1.89 -14.51
C LYS A 86 -15.42 -2.55 -13.79
N SER A 87 -15.24 -3.87 -13.92
CA SER A 87 -14.15 -4.61 -13.27
C SER A 87 -12.75 -4.11 -13.65
N VAL A 88 -12.63 -3.45 -14.81
CA VAL A 88 -11.39 -2.84 -15.31
C VAL A 88 -11.46 -1.32 -15.36
N GLY A 89 -12.39 -0.71 -14.63
CA GLY A 89 -12.47 0.74 -14.44
C GLY A 89 -12.75 1.54 -15.72
N MET A 90 -13.50 0.98 -16.67
CA MET A 90 -13.80 1.67 -17.93
C MET A 90 -15.29 1.62 -18.30
N SER A 91 -15.73 2.58 -19.12
CA SER A 91 -17.09 2.55 -19.66
C SER A 91 -17.25 1.40 -20.64
N VAL A 92 -18.47 0.86 -20.75
CA VAL A 92 -18.83 -0.23 -21.69
C VAL A 92 -18.40 0.12 -23.12
N LYS A 93 -18.66 1.35 -23.55
CA LYS A 93 -18.24 1.85 -24.87
C LYS A 93 -16.72 1.80 -25.05
N ARG A 94 -15.95 2.14 -24.02
CA ARG A 94 -14.48 2.11 -24.06
C ARG A 94 -13.95 0.67 -24.02
N PHE A 95 -14.55 -0.19 -23.20
CA PHE A 95 -14.25 -1.63 -23.16
C PHE A 95 -14.47 -2.27 -24.53
N GLN A 96 -15.65 -2.05 -25.13
CA GLN A 96 -15.98 -2.52 -26.47
C GLN A 96 -15.01 -2.00 -27.54
N LYS A 97 -14.61 -0.72 -27.45
CA LYS A 97 -13.62 -0.13 -28.36
C LYS A 97 -12.25 -0.82 -28.21
N HIS A 98 -11.84 -1.12 -27.00
CA HIS A 98 -10.57 -1.82 -26.76
C HIS A 98 -10.60 -3.27 -27.22
N LEU A 99 -11.73 -3.97 -27.07
CA LEU A 99 -11.89 -5.31 -27.64
C LEU A 99 -11.90 -5.28 -29.17
N THR A 100 -12.51 -4.27 -29.79
CA THR A 100 -12.40 -4.06 -31.25
C THR A 100 -10.95 -3.81 -31.67
N TYR A 101 -10.18 -3.05 -30.89
CA TYR A 101 -8.75 -2.91 -31.15
C TYR A 101 -8.00 -4.25 -31.08
N CYS A 102 -8.27 -5.07 -30.06
CA CYS A 102 -7.67 -6.41 -29.95
C CYS A 102 -8.04 -7.33 -31.13
N ASP A 103 -9.22 -7.13 -31.72
CA ASP A 103 -9.66 -7.79 -32.95
C ASP A 103 -8.88 -7.30 -34.18
N GLU A 104 -8.71 -5.98 -34.32
CA GLU A 104 -7.93 -5.35 -35.41
C GLU A 104 -6.47 -5.84 -35.45
N ILE A 105 -5.83 -6.03 -34.29
CA ILE A 105 -4.45 -6.56 -34.21
C ILE A 105 -4.38 -8.10 -34.17
N GLY A 106 -5.51 -8.79 -34.36
CA GLY A 106 -5.57 -10.26 -34.48
C GLY A 106 -5.36 -11.06 -33.20
N VAL A 107 -5.41 -10.42 -32.03
CA VAL A 107 -5.17 -11.06 -30.73
C VAL A 107 -6.38 -11.85 -30.24
N LEU A 108 -7.59 -11.44 -30.62
CA LEU A 108 -8.83 -12.19 -30.47
C LEU A 108 -9.71 -11.90 -31.67
N GLN A 109 -10.83 -12.60 -31.83
CA GLN A 109 -11.89 -12.20 -32.77
C GLN A 109 -13.09 -11.67 -31.99
N LYS A 110 -13.68 -10.58 -32.45
CA LYS A 110 -14.86 -9.97 -31.81
C LYS A 110 -16.06 -9.98 -32.74
N GLU A 111 -17.21 -10.43 -32.23
CA GLU A 111 -18.48 -10.41 -32.96
C GLU A 111 -19.59 -9.86 -32.06
N THR A 112 -20.47 -9.05 -32.61
CA THR A 112 -21.61 -8.49 -31.87
C THR A 112 -22.93 -8.86 -32.56
N LEU A 113 -23.83 -9.51 -31.83
CA LEU A 113 -25.12 -9.98 -32.36
C LEU A 113 -26.28 -9.26 -31.65
N PRO A 114 -27.22 -8.64 -32.38
CA PRO A 114 -28.38 -8.02 -31.77
C PRO A 114 -29.40 -9.08 -31.36
N VAL A 115 -29.84 -9.05 -30.11
CA VAL A 115 -30.97 -9.84 -29.60
C VAL A 115 -32.24 -9.04 -29.86
N ARG A 116 -33.20 -9.66 -30.55
CA ARG A 116 -34.46 -9.03 -30.96
C ARG A 116 -35.65 -9.67 -30.26
N ASP A 117 -36.70 -8.88 -30.03
CA ASP A 117 -38.01 -9.40 -29.61
C ASP A 117 -38.76 -10.03 -30.79
N ASP A 118 -39.93 -10.62 -30.50
CA ASP A 118 -40.80 -11.27 -31.48
C ASP A 118 -41.32 -10.30 -32.57
N ASN A 119 -41.23 -8.99 -32.34
CA ASN A 119 -41.59 -7.94 -33.30
C ASN A 119 -40.39 -7.42 -34.10
N GLY A 120 -39.20 -8.02 -33.92
CA GLY A 120 -37.96 -7.64 -34.59
C GLY A 120 -37.22 -6.43 -34.00
N LYS A 121 -37.69 -5.86 -32.88
CA LYS A 121 -37.04 -4.74 -32.20
C LYS A 121 -35.83 -5.25 -31.41
N ILE A 122 -34.70 -4.56 -31.54
CA ILE A 122 -33.47 -4.90 -30.80
C ILE A 122 -33.68 -4.58 -29.31
N LEU A 123 -33.54 -5.59 -28.46
CA LEU A 123 -33.59 -5.48 -27.00
C LEU A 123 -32.22 -5.08 -26.45
N TYR A 124 -31.17 -5.81 -26.84
CA TYR A 124 -29.78 -5.54 -26.48
C TYR A 124 -28.83 -6.19 -27.50
N THR A 125 -27.52 -5.99 -27.35
CA THR A 125 -26.50 -6.58 -28.22
C THR A 125 -25.57 -7.46 -27.39
N GLU A 126 -25.43 -8.71 -27.79
CA GLU A 126 -24.48 -9.64 -27.20
C GLU A 126 -23.10 -9.47 -27.85
N THR A 127 -22.04 -9.60 -27.05
CA THR A 127 -20.66 -9.56 -27.54
C THR A 127 -20.02 -10.93 -27.36
N TYR A 128 -19.56 -11.50 -28.46
CA TYR A 128 -18.82 -12.75 -28.50
C TYR A 128 -17.35 -12.47 -28.77
N VAL A 129 -16.49 -13.25 -28.12
CA VAL A 129 -15.06 -13.28 -28.39
C VAL A 129 -14.60 -14.70 -28.70
N THR A 130 -13.64 -14.84 -29.61
CA THR A 130 -13.01 -16.12 -29.94
C THR A 130 -11.50 -15.97 -29.85
N PRO A 131 -10.80 -16.84 -29.11
CA PRO A 131 -9.34 -16.79 -29.05
C PRO A 131 -8.74 -17.17 -30.43
N THR A 132 -7.65 -16.50 -30.79
CA THR A 132 -6.79 -16.83 -31.93
C THR A 132 -5.54 -17.57 -31.46
N ASN A 133 -4.67 -17.97 -32.39
CA ASN A 133 -3.37 -18.57 -32.06
C ASN A 133 -2.46 -17.61 -31.27
N SER A 134 -2.70 -16.29 -31.36
CA SER A 134 -1.91 -15.28 -30.66
C SER A 134 -2.41 -15.03 -29.24
N THR A 135 -3.69 -15.24 -28.93
CA THR A 135 -4.29 -14.93 -27.61
C THR A 135 -3.48 -15.39 -26.39
N PRO A 136 -2.88 -16.60 -26.34
CA PRO A 136 -2.14 -17.03 -25.16
C PRO A 136 -0.70 -16.51 -25.08
N TYR A 137 -0.21 -15.77 -26.09
CA TYR A 137 1.20 -15.39 -26.21
C TYR A 137 1.38 -13.88 -26.45
N PRO A 138 1.30 -13.04 -25.40
CA PRO A 138 1.42 -11.58 -25.53
C PRO A 138 2.68 -11.09 -26.24
N ARG A 139 3.79 -11.83 -26.13
CA ARG A 139 5.05 -11.57 -26.85
C ARG A 139 4.94 -11.58 -28.38
N MET A 140 3.86 -12.13 -28.95
CA MET A 140 3.62 -12.19 -30.41
C MET A 140 2.69 -11.08 -30.91
N TYR A 141 2.31 -10.13 -30.06
CA TYR A 141 1.39 -9.06 -30.47
C TYR A 141 2.13 -8.04 -31.31
N GLU A 142 1.57 -7.72 -32.48
CA GLU A 142 2.11 -6.75 -33.42
C GLU A 142 1.01 -5.77 -33.84
N ALA A 143 1.37 -4.52 -34.12
CA ALA A 143 0.47 -3.52 -34.67
C ALA A 143 1.10 -2.89 -35.91
N GLU A 144 0.34 -2.79 -37.01
CA GLU A 144 0.86 -2.28 -38.29
C GLU A 144 1.32 -0.81 -38.24
N GLN A 145 0.79 -0.01 -37.31
CA GLN A 145 1.17 1.38 -37.12
C GLN A 145 1.45 1.68 -35.64
N ALA A 146 2.64 2.21 -35.35
CA ALA A 146 3.01 2.65 -34.01
C ALA A 146 2.08 3.78 -33.55
N ARG A 147 1.54 3.66 -32.34
CA ARG A 147 0.58 4.61 -31.80
C ARG A 147 1.25 5.93 -31.40
N ASN A 148 0.73 7.07 -31.88
CA ASN A 148 1.11 8.39 -31.36
C ASN A 148 0.54 8.58 -29.94
N HIS A 149 1.41 8.57 -28.93
CA HIS A 149 1.00 8.80 -27.53
C HIS A 149 1.15 10.26 -27.14
N GLY A 150 0.02 10.88 -26.78
CA GLY A 150 -0.02 12.13 -26.03
C GLY A 150 0.22 13.38 -26.88
N GLY A 151 -0.62 14.41 -26.70
CA GLY A 151 -0.32 15.72 -27.26
C GLY A 151 1.03 16.23 -26.76
N ASP A 152 1.67 17.09 -27.55
CA ASP A 152 3.02 17.61 -27.31
C ASP A 152 3.23 18.05 -25.85
N ARG A 153 4.22 17.43 -25.18
CA ARG A 153 4.71 17.91 -23.88
C ARG A 153 5.44 19.22 -24.10
N LEU A 154 4.78 20.33 -23.80
CA LEU A 154 5.39 21.65 -23.89
C LEU A 154 6.43 21.80 -22.79
N THR A 155 7.68 22.06 -23.18
CA THR A 155 8.80 22.39 -22.27
C THR A 155 9.19 23.85 -22.44
N CYS A 156 9.46 24.53 -21.32
CA CYS A 156 9.91 25.92 -21.35
C CYS A 156 11.35 25.95 -21.87
N ARG A 157 11.80 27.08 -22.43
CA ARG A 157 13.19 27.24 -22.89
C ARG A 157 14.22 27.00 -21.77
N CYS A 158 13.84 27.18 -20.50
CA CYS A 158 14.67 26.86 -19.34
C CYS A 158 14.65 25.37 -18.92
N GLY A 159 13.97 24.49 -19.66
CA GLY A 159 13.80 23.07 -19.33
C GLY A 159 12.66 22.78 -18.35
N SER A 160 11.95 23.79 -17.85
CA SER A 160 10.83 23.58 -16.92
C SER A 160 9.60 23.00 -17.60
N GLU A 161 9.00 21.98 -16.98
CA GLU A 161 7.70 21.40 -17.37
C GLU A 161 6.51 22.11 -16.71
N ARG A 162 6.75 23.10 -15.84
CA ARG A 162 5.70 23.86 -15.12
C ARG A 162 5.08 24.94 -16.00
N ILE A 163 4.46 24.55 -17.11
CA ILE A 163 3.86 25.48 -18.08
C ILE A 163 2.36 25.62 -17.81
N LYS A 164 1.92 26.86 -17.61
CA LYS A 164 0.50 27.22 -17.66
C LYS A 164 0.14 27.60 -19.09
N LYS A 165 -0.66 26.78 -19.77
CA LYS A 165 -1.23 27.13 -21.08
C LYS A 165 -2.45 28.03 -20.88
N GLU A 166 -2.36 29.28 -21.35
CA GLU A 166 -3.50 30.20 -21.41
C GLU A 166 -3.93 30.35 -22.87
N VAL A 167 -5.22 30.12 -23.16
CA VAL A 167 -5.80 30.30 -24.49
C VAL A 167 -6.59 31.61 -24.48
N ARG A 168 -6.30 32.50 -25.43
CA ARG A 168 -6.99 33.78 -25.59
C ARG A 168 -7.74 33.80 -26.92
N TYR A 169 -8.97 34.31 -26.89
CA TYR A 169 -9.79 34.53 -28.07
C TYR A 169 -9.69 36.00 -28.44
N ILE A 170 -9.19 36.30 -29.63
CA ILE A 170 -9.05 37.68 -30.12
C ILE A 170 -10.09 37.87 -31.22
N CYS A 171 -11.00 38.83 -31.04
CA CYS A 171 -11.90 39.23 -32.10
C CYS A 171 -11.08 39.89 -33.21
N MET A 172 -11.12 39.34 -34.42
CA MET A 172 -10.35 39.87 -35.55
C MET A 172 -10.93 41.19 -36.09
N ASP A 173 -12.18 41.51 -35.76
CA ASP A 173 -12.87 42.71 -36.23
C ASP A 173 -12.69 43.90 -35.27
N CYS A 174 -12.80 43.68 -33.96
CA CYS A 174 -12.67 44.75 -32.95
C CYS A 174 -11.40 44.67 -32.09
N GLY A 175 -10.61 43.61 -32.21
CA GLY A 175 -9.37 43.41 -31.45
C GLY A 175 -9.57 43.02 -29.98
N GLU A 176 -10.81 42.82 -29.54
CA GLU A 176 -11.12 42.52 -28.14
C GLU A 176 -10.63 41.11 -27.75
N VAL A 177 -10.03 41.00 -26.57
CA VAL A 177 -9.37 39.77 -26.10
C VAL A 177 -10.16 39.16 -24.94
N HIS A 178 -10.66 37.94 -25.14
CA HIS A 178 -11.41 37.18 -24.14
C HIS A 178 -10.60 36.00 -23.61
N ILE A 179 -10.59 35.81 -22.29
CA ILE A 179 -9.91 34.69 -21.60
C ILE A 179 -10.81 33.44 -21.55
N LYS A 180 -12.11 33.60 -21.84
CA LYS A 180 -13.09 32.52 -22.01
C LYS A 180 -13.67 32.61 -23.41
N PRO A 181 -14.07 31.49 -24.03
CA PRO A 181 -14.75 31.54 -25.32
C PRO A 181 -15.96 32.47 -25.21
N PRO A 182 -16.04 33.53 -26.03
CA PRO A 182 -17.17 34.45 -25.98
C PRO A 182 -18.45 33.67 -26.34
N LYS A 183 -19.51 33.90 -25.56
CA LYS A 183 -20.82 33.35 -25.87
C LYS A 183 -21.37 34.16 -27.05
N PHE A 184 -21.35 33.58 -28.24
CA PHE A 184 -22.13 34.11 -29.34
C PHE A 184 -23.59 33.74 -29.08
N GLU A 185 -24.40 34.73 -28.72
CA GLU A 185 -25.85 34.57 -28.86
C GLU A 185 -26.14 34.46 -30.36
N PRO A 186 -26.90 33.43 -30.80
CA PRO A 186 -27.32 33.37 -32.19
C PRO A 186 -28.06 34.67 -32.52
N PRO A 187 -27.89 35.22 -33.73
CA PRO A 187 -28.63 36.40 -34.14
C PRO A 187 -30.12 36.13 -33.92
N VAL A 188 -30.77 37.04 -33.19
CA VAL A 188 -32.21 37.02 -32.96
C VAL A 188 -32.88 36.87 -34.32
N GLU A 189 -33.56 35.73 -34.54
CA GLU A 189 -34.39 35.56 -35.73
C GLU A 189 -35.37 36.73 -35.78
N PRO A 190 -35.53 37.41 -36.94
CA PRO A 190 -36.43 38.54 -37.02
C PRO A 190 -37.83 38.09 -36.62
N VAL A 191 -38.32 38.66 -35.52
CA VAL A 191 -39.70 38.50 -35.06
C VAL A 191 -40.60 39.04 -36.15
N GLU A 192 -41.37 38.16 -36.80
CA GLU A 192 -42.45 38.59 -37.68
C GLU A 192 -43.47 39.41 -36.85
N PRO A 193 -43.93 40.56 -37.35
CA PRO A 193 -44.78 41.45 -36.57
C PRO A 193 -46.20 40.90 -36.52
N GLU A 194 -46.58 40.29 -35.39
CA GLU A 194 -47.99 40.08 -35.07
C GLU A 194 -48.57 41.33 -34.41
N ASP A 195 -49.45 41.96 -35.18
CA ASP A 195 -50.54 42.88 -34.89
C ASP A 195 -50.59 43.60 -33.52
N GLN A 196 -50.45 44.91 -33.63
CA GLN A 196 -50.92 45.91 -32.68
C GLN A 196 -52.43 45.78 -32.45
N PHE A 197 -52.88 45.56 -31.22
CA PHE A 197 -54.08 46.22 -30.71
C PHE A 197 -54.08 46.27 -29.18
N GLY A 198 -54.16 47.49 -28.64
CA GLY A 198 -54.93 47.74 -27.42
C GLY A 198 -54.15 48.01 -26.13
N SER A 199 -53.84 49.29 -25.94
CA SER A 199 -54.21 50.06 -24.75
C SER A 199 -53.67 49.69 -23.37
N THR A 200 -52.93 50.68 -22.86
CA THR A 200 -53.06 51.34 -21.55
C THR A 200 -52.63 50.60 -20.28
N VAL A 201 -52.03 51.20 -19.24
CA VAL A 201 -51.48 52.52 -18.84
C VAL A 201 -51.04 52.31 -17.38
N ASN A 202 -50.11 53.14 -16.88
CA ASN A 202 -49.74 53.39 -15.46
C ASN A 202 -48.73 52.44 -14.79
N SER A 203 -47.49 52.90 -14.52
CA SER A 203 -47.03 53.84 -13.45
C SER A 203 -47.03 53.13 -12.09
N GLU A 204 -45.96 53.13 -11.29
CA GLU A 204 -45.15 54.23 -10.73
C GLU A 204 -43.68 53.75 -10.59
N GLN A 205 -42.62 54.49 -10.98
CA GLN A 205 -42.01 55.69 -10.35
C GLN A 205 -41.61 55.40 -8.87
N GLU A 206 -40.34 55.44 -8.47
CA GLU A 206 -39.49 56.64 -8.29
C GLU A 206 -38.05 56.18 -7.89
N THR A 207 -36.99 56.60 -8.60
CA THR A 207 -36.01 57.68 -8.25
C THR A 207 -35.10 57.33 -7.05
N GLU A 208 -33.79 57.58 -7.03
CA GLU A 208 -33.00 58.72 -7.52
C GLU A 208 -31.50 58.34 -7.51
N THR A 209 -30.73 58.94 -8.43
CA THR A 209 -29.24 58.99 -8.46
C THR A 209 -28.80 60.34 -7.81
N PRO A 210 -27.55 60.87 -7.85
CA PRO A 210 -26.29 60.43 -8.46
C PRO A 210 -25.00 60.80 -7.63
N ASP A 211 -23.87 60.82 -8.36
CA ASP A 211 -22.59 61.53 -8.15
C ASP A 211 -21.41 60.70 -7.66
N SER A 212 -20.19 60.72 -8.23
CA SER A 212 -19.49 61.23 -9.44
C SER A 212 -18.05 61.58 -8.99
N GLU A 213 -17.14 61.83 -9.96
CA GLU A 213 -15.68 62.10 -9.87
C GLU A 213 -14.80 60.90 -10.26
N THR A 214 -14.39 60.69 -11.52
CA THR A 214 -13.66 61.50 -12.55
C THR A 214 -12.15 61.64 -12.23
N THR A 215 -11.28 60.77 -12.77
CA THR A 215 -10.36 60.96 -13.94
C THR A 215 -9.21 61.96 -13.75
N ILE A 216 -7.95 61.55 -14.08
CA ILE A 216 -7.06 62.13 -15.14
C ILE A 216 -5.57 61.68 -14.98
N ILE A 217 -5.10 60.93 -15.99
CA ILE A 217 -3.87 61.03 -16.84
C ILE A 217 -2.54 61.58 -16.26
N HIS A 218 -1.43 60.87 -16.52
CA HIS A 218 -0.19 61.50 -17.05
C HIS A 218 0.68 60.52 -17.86
N SER A 219 1.12 60.99 -19.03
CA SER A 219 2.02 60.37 -20.02
C SER A 219 3.49 60.84 -19.86
N TYR A 220 4.37 60.27 -20.70
CA TYR A 220 5.79 60.61 -21.01
C TYR A 220 6.86 59.89 -20.16
N LEU A 221 8.00 59.37 -20.64
CA LEU A 221 8.84 59.64 -21.82
C LEU A 221 9.83 58.47 -22.08
N VAL A 222 10.31 58.39 -23.33
CA VAL A 222 11.44 57.58 -23.85
C VAL A 222 12.79 58.10 -23.34
N PRO A 223 13.85 57.27 -23.31
CA PRO A 223 15.04 57.63 -24.11
C PRO A 223 15.61 56.46 -24.95
N GLN A 224 16.07 56.84 -26.14
CA GLN A 224 16.86 56.07 -27.12
C GLN A 224 18.33 56.55 -27.07
N ASP A 225 19.23 55.66 -27.50
CA ASP A 225 20.56 55.91 -28.13
C ASP A 225 21.74 56.36 -27.22
N GLN A 226 23.02 55.99 -27.41
CA GLN A 226 23.74 55.53 -28.61
C GLN A 226 25.21 55.08 -28.32
N LEU A 227 25.83 54.44 -29.34
CA LEU A 227 27.28 54.19 -29.64
C LEU A 227 27.92 52.89 -29.09
N GLY A 228 28.53 51.98 -29.86
CA GLY A 228 28.80 51.87 -31.30
C GLY A 228 29.93 50.83 -31.58
N LEU A 229 29.77 50.00 -32.62
CA LEU A 229 30.74 49.50 -33.66
C LEU A 229 32.11 48.93 -33.20
N THR A 230 32.72 47.83 -33.68
CA THR A 230 32.80 47.12 -34.99
C THR A 230 33.55 45.76 -34.80
N VAL A 231 33.15 44.61 -35.37
CA VAL A 231 33.49 43.93 -36.68
C VAL A 231 34.66 42.91 -36.60
N GLU A 232 34.52 41.84 -37.44
CA GLU A 232 35.44 40.75 -37.88
C GLU A 232 35.29 39.38 -37.16
N SER A 233 34.51 38.41 -37.67
CA SER A 233 34.69 37.51 -38.83
C SER A 233 35.66 36.35 -38.58
N ASP A 234 35.16 35.09 -38.49
CA ASP A 234 35.40 34.08 -39.53
C ASP A 234 34.80 32.68 -39.25
N ARG A 235 34.04 32.21 -40.25
CA ARG A 235 34.02 30.88 -40.90
C ARG A 235 33.73 29.56 -40.14
N LYS A 236 32.54 29.02 -40.51
CA LYS A 236 32.24 27.76 -41.24
C LYS A 236 32.40 26.37 -40.57
N ASP A 237 31.31 25.61 -40.71
CA ASP A 237 31.13 24.22 -41.21
C ASP A 237 32.10 23.14 -40.68
N ASP A 238 31.67 21.96 -40.24
CA ASP A 238 30.87 21.02 -41.02
C ASP A 238 30.37 19.82 -40.18
N LEU A 239 29.38 19.14 -40.75
CA LEU A 239 28.73 17.90 -40.30
C LEU A 239 29.69 16.69 -40.26
N THR A 240 29.45 15.71 -39.39
CA THR A 240 29.04 14.32 -39.76
C THR A 240 29.10 13.29 -38.61
N ARG A 241 27.92 12.70 -38.38
CA ARG A 241 27.56 11.29 -38.16
C ARG A 241 28.66 10.21 -38.32
N SER A 242 28.77 9.31 -37.33
CA SER A 242 28.53 7.84 -37.45
C SER A 242 29.53 6.93 -36.72
N SER A 243 28.95 5.91 -36.07
CA SER A 243 29.43 4.52 -35.94
C SER A 243 30.11 4.06 -34.64
N ASN A 244 29.34 3.19 -33.97
CA ASN A 244 29.74 2.07 -33.12
C ASN A 244 31.04 1.37 -33.55
N ASN A 245 31.78 0.81 -32.57
CA ASN A 245 31.93 -0.65 -32.44
C ASN A 245 32.68 -1.06 -31.16
N TYR A 246 32.11 -2.09 -30.52
CA TYR A 246 32.74 -3.05 -29.60
C TYR A 246 33.99 -3.71 -30.23
N PRO A 247 34.82 -4.37 -29.41
CA PRO A 247 35.40 -5.64 -29.79
C PRO A 247 35.00 -6.76 -28.81
N GLN A 248 34.44 -7.82 -29.40
CA GLN A 248 34.28 -9.16 -28.86
C GLN A 248 35.10 -10.08 -29.78
N ASP A 249 35.92 -10.96 -29.20
CA ASP A 249 36.56 -12.14 -29.80
C ASP A 249 37.53 -12.71 -28.73
N GLN A 250 37.66 -14.00 -28.42
CA GLN A 250 37.34 -15.24 -29.13
C GLN A 250 37.23 -16.42 -28.13
N LEU A 251 36.38 -17.38 -28.48
CA LEU A 251 36.28 -18.74 -27.93
C LEU A 251 37.30 -19.67 -28.60
N ASP A 252 37.84 -20.67 -27.89
CA ASP A 252 37.70 -22.11 -28.23
C ASP A 252 38.37 -23.07 -27.19
N PRO A 253 38.16 -24.41 -27.22
CA PRO A 253 37.53 -25.13 -26.10
C PRO A 253 38.31 -26.38 -25.59
N THR A 254 37.64 -27.19 -24.75
CA THR A 254 37.93 -28.58 -24.31
C THR A 254 39.00 -28.81 -23.24
N VAL A 255 38.58 -29.25 -22.04
CA VAL A 255 38.99 -30.50 -21.36
C VAL A 255 37.92 -30.85 -20.31
N GLU A 256 37.69 -32.16 -20.19
CA GLU A 256 36.63 -32.87 -19.47
C GLU A 256 36.61 -32.70 -17.95
N ALA A 257 35.44 -33.05 -17.40
CA ALA A 257 35.03 -33.06 -16.00
C ALA A 257 36.05 -33.65 -15.01
N LYS A 258 36.11 -33.04 -13.82
CA LYS A 258 36.18 -33.75 -12.54
C LYS A 258 35.69 -32.85 -11.40
N ASP A 259 34.61 -33.32 -10.80
CA ASP A 259 34.11 -33.02 -9.48
C ASP A 259 35.23 -33.27 -8.45
N GLU A 260 35.57 -32.27 -7.63
CA GLU A 260 35.97 -32.47 -6.24
C GLU A 260 36.11 -31.13 -5.50
N SER A 261 35.39 -31.09 -4.39
CA SER A 261 35.46 -30.13 -3.30
C SER A 261 36.87 -29.69 -2.91
N ASN A 262 36.89 -28.49 -2.31
CA ASN A 262 37.69 -28.11 -1.14
C ASN A 262 38.99 -27.32 -1.37
N LYS A 263 39.09 -26.24 -0.58
CA LYS A 263 40.24 -25.34 -0.32
C LYS A 263 40.46 -24.19 -1.29
N HIS A 264 39.95 -23.02 -0.90
CA HIS A 264 40.70 -21.77 -1.04
C HIS A 264 40.86 -21.11 0.34
N THR A 265 42.00 -21.41 0.96
CA THR A 265 42.72 -20.54 1.91
C THR A 265 43.84 -19.87 1.09
N HIS A 266 44.27 -18.63 1.28
CA HIS A 266 44.04 -17.56 2.27
C HIS A 266 44.58 -16.25 1.66
N THR A 267 44.24 -15.12 2.31
CA THR A 267 45.09 -13.97 2.72
C THR A 267 44.42 -12.66 2.32
N VAL A 268 43.74 -11.94 3.22
CA VAL A 268 44.32 -11.24 4.37
C VAL A 268 43.59 -11.62 5.66
N SER A 269 44.29 -12.32 6.57
CA SER A 269 43.82 -12.62 7.92
C SER A 269 44.22 -11.47 8.84
N SER A 270 43.30 -10.54 9.06
CA SER A 270 43.09 -10.05 10.43
C SER A 270 42.22 -11.11 11.09
N THR A 271 42.78 -11.97 11.94
CA THR A 271 41.95 -12.82 12.80
C THR A 271 41.08 -11.87 13.61
N ILE A 272 39.81 -11.77 13.25
CA ILE A 272 38.80 -11.07 14.02
C ILE A 272 38.81 -11.74 15.40
N ASP A 273 39.12 -10.97 16.44
CA ASP A 273 39.08 -11.49 17.80
C ASP A 273 37.61 -11.67 18.20
N ALA A 274 37.14 -12.91 18.11
CA ALA A 274 35.75 -13.27 18.35
C ALA A 274 35.26 -12.80 19.74
N ASP A 275 36.11 -12.90 20.77
CA ASP A 275 35.76 -12.48 22.12
C ASP A 275 35.55 -10.97 22.20
N THR A 276 36.41 -10.17 21.56
CA THR A 276 36.25 -8.71 21.50
C THR A 276 34.97 -8.32 20.76
N VAL A 277 34.67 -8.96 19.62
CA VAL A 277 33.44 -8.68 18.85
C VAL A 277 32.18 -8.95 19.67
N ILE A 278 32.13 -10.10 20.35
CA ILE A 278 30.96 -10.47 21.17
C ILE A 278 30.82 -9.52 22.36
N LYS A 279 31.92 -9.14 23.02
CA LYS A 279 31.92 -8.19 24.14
C LYS A 279 31.41 -6.82 23.72
N ASP A 280 31.96 -6.26 22.63
CA ASP A 280 31.53 -4.96 22.10
C ASP A 280 30.04 -4.95 21.76
N TRP A 281 29.52 -6.05 21.20
CA TRP A 281 28.09 -6.21 20.92
C TRP A 281 27.23 -6.27 22.18
N LEU A 282 27.68 -7.00 23.22
CA LEU A 282 26.99 -7.05 24.52
C LEU A 282 27.05 -5.71 25.26
N GLU A 283 28.09 -4.91 25.08
CA GLU A 283 28.16 -3.57 25.64
C GLU A 283 27.20 -2.63 24.89
N LYS A 284 27.20 -2.65 23.55
CA LYS A 284 26.33 -1.80 22.71
C LYS A 284 24.84 -2.03 22.96
N ARG A 285 24.42 -3.25 23.34
CA ARG A 285 23.00 -3.53 23.65
C ARG A 285 22.51 -2.83 24.92
N CYS A 286 23.41 -2.41 25.80
CA CYS A 286 23.05 -1.77 27.06
C CYS A 286 22.67 -0.32 26.82
N GLY A 287 21.38 -0.01 26.95
CA GLY A 287 20.91 1.37 26.92
C GLY A 287 21.23 2.13 28.21
N SER A 288 21.32 1.44 29.35
CA SER A 288 21.64 2.07 30.63
C SER A 288 22.56 1.20 31.49
N ASP A 289 23.10 1.82 32.55
CA ASP A 289 23.88 1.18 33.61
C ASP A 289 23.10 0.22 34.53
N HIS A 290 21.79 0.05 34.29
CA HIS A 290 20.94 -0.85 35.07
C HIS A 290 21.05 -2.29 34.57
N ILE A 291 21.94 -3.04 35.19
CA ILE A 291 22.12 -4.48 34.94
C ILE A 291 21.21 -5.29 35.87
N ILE A 292 20.63 -6.36 35.32
CA ILE A 292 19.92 -7.38 36.08
C ILE A 292 20.66 -8.72 35.97
N THR A 293 20.53 -9.57 36.99
CA THR A 293 20.97 -10.96 36.94
C THR A 293 19.78 -11.90 37.07
N ALA A 294 19.73 -12.93 36.24
CA ALA A 294 18.69 -13.95 36.28
C ALA A 294 18.85 -14.86 37.50
N THR A 295 17.76 -15.04 38.25
CA THR A 295 17.76 -15.89 39.44
C THR A 295 17.44 -17.36 39.13
N GLY A 296 16.96 -17.65 37.92
CA GLY A 296 16.48 -18.97 37.51
C GLY A 296 15.13 -19.35 38.13
N LYS A 297 14.33 -18.37 38.55
CA LYS A 297 13.19 -18.61 39.46
C LYS A 297 12.21 -19.71 38.98
N ILE A 298 11.99 -20.69 39.86
CA ILE A 298 10.76 -21.50 39.94
C ILE A 298 9.88 -21.04 41.13
N ASP A 299 10.46 -20.71 42.32
CA ASP A 299 9.72 -20.16 43.49
C ASP A 299 10.51 -19.13 44.36
N ASN A 300 11.51 -18.43 43.82
CA ASN A 300 12.32 -17.40 44.52
C ASN A 300 11.53 -16.11 44.92
N PRO A 301 11.35 -15.76 46.20
CA PRO A 301 10.55 -14.58 46.62
C PRO A 301 11.00 -13.23 46.04
N GLN A 302 12.25 -13.09 45.60
CA GLN A 302 12.82 -11.86 45.03
C GLN A 302 12.44 -11.61 43.55
N GLY A 303 11.85 -12.60 42.86
CA GLY A 303 11.41 -12.47 41.46
C GLY A 303 12.33 -13.14 40.43
N LYS A 304 11.98 -12.99 39.14
CA LYS A 304 12.69 -13.59 37.99
C LYS A 304 14.11 -13.02 37.83
N TYR A 305 14.28 -11.75 38.20
CA TYR A 305 15.50 -10.97 38.04
C TYR A 305 15.79 -10.14 39.29
N VAL A 306 17.08 -9.90 39.57
CA VAL A 306 17.54 -8.99 40.63
C VAL A 306 18.38 -7.89 39.99
N TYR A 307 18.10 -6.63 40.32
CA TYR A 307 18.90 -5.48 39.87
C TYR A 307 20.23 -5.45 40.65
N GLN A 308 21.31 -5.21 39.91
CA GLN A 308 22.62 -4.94 40.48
C GLN A 308 22.73 -3.47 40.91
N GLU A 309 23.76 -3.17 41.69
CA GLU A 309 24.08 -1.80 42.07
C GLU A 309 24.40 -0.95 40.82
N GLN A 310 24.11 0.34 40.91
CA GLN A 310 24.37 1.26 39.80
C GLN A 310 25.86 1.30 39.46
N GLY A 311 26.20 1.18 38.17
CA GLY A 311 27.59 1.13 37.71
C GLY A 311 28.26 -0.24 37.82
N TYR A 312 27.52 -1.28 38.22
CA TYR A 312 27.99 -2.67 38.19
C TYR A 312 28.51 -3.03 36.79
N GLN A 313 29.71 -3.62 36.74
CA GLN A 313 30.33 -4.09 35.51
C GLN A 313 30.07 -5.61 35.37
N PRO A 314 29.32 -6.04 34.34
CA PRO A 314 29.11 -7.46 34.07
C PRO A 314 30.43 -8.18 33.79
N ASP A 315 30.59 -9.40 34.30
CA ASP A 315 31.67 -10.29 33.87
C ASP A 315 31.27 -10.92 32.53
N LEU A 316 31.65 -10.26 31.44
CA LEU A 316 31.29 -10.70 30.09
C LEU A 316 31.97 -12.02 29.71
N ASP A 317 33.16 -12.31 30.24
CA ASP A 317 33.83 -13.59 30.01
C ASP A 317 33.06 -14.74 30.65
N ALA A 318 32.61 -14.56 31.89
CA ALA A 318 31.77 -15.53 32.57
C ALA A 318 30.38 -15.69 31.90
N PHE A 319 29.78 -14.59 31.42
CA PHE A 319 28.52 -14.66 30.67
C PHE A 319 28.67 -15.42 29.35
N ILE A 320 29.70 -15.12 28.55
CA ILE A 320 29.98 -15.81 27.28
C ILE A 320 30.30 -17.30 27.53
N ALA A 321 30.91 -17.65 28.66
CA ALA A 321 31.13 -19.03 29.05
C ALA A 321 29.84 -19.76 29.54
N GLY A 322 28.72 -19.04 29.67
CA GLY A 322 27.46 -19.59 30.14
C GLY A 322 27.41 -19.86 31.65
N ASP A 323 28.22 -19.16 32.44
CA ASP A 323 28.19 -19.32 33.90
C ASP A 323 26.83 -18.88 34.45
N ILE A 324 26.16 -19.81 35.14
CA ILE A 324 24.83 -19.64 35.71
C ILE A 324 24.72 -18.44 36.67
N ALA A 325 25.81 -18.05 37.33
CA ALA A 325 25.84 -16.91 38.25
C ALA A 325 25.89 -15.57 37.51
N HIS A 326 26.31 -15.58 36.24
CA HIS A 326 26.60 -14.41 35.42
C HIS A 326 25.63 -14.31 34.24
N ILE A 327 24.41 -14.88 34.32
CA ILE A 327 23.37 -14.70 33.29
C ILE A 327 22.67 -13.35 33.49
N TYR A 328 22.93 -12.41 32.58
CA TYR A 328 22.55 -11.01 32.72
C TYR A 328 21.36 -10.57 31.84
N GLY A 329 20.94 -9.33 32.09
CA GLY A 329 20.04 -8.54 31.27
C GLY A 329 20.27 -7.05 31.53
N SER A 330 19.66 -6.19 30.73
CA SER A 330 19.76 -4.74 30.90
C SER A 330 18.51 -4.04 30.35
N ARG A 331 18.36 -2.76 30.68
CA ARG A 331 17.44 -1.90 29.92
C ARG A 331 18.09 -1.54 28.59
N LEU A 332 17.28 -1.57 27.53
CA LEU A 332 17.76 -1.35 26.16
C LEU A 332 17.68 0.12 25.73
N LEU A 333 16.86 0.93 26.39
CA LEU A 333 16.73 2.35 26.08
C LEU A 333 17.87 3.16 26.70
N ASN A 334 18.50 4.01 25.90
CA ASN A 334 19.35 5.07 26.43
C ASN A 334 18.49 6.18 27.06
N PRO A 335 18.59 6.43 28.38
CA PRO A 335 17.75 7.41 29.06
C PRO A 335 18.11 8.87 28.72
N GLU A 336 19.33 9.12 28.23
CA GLU A 336 19.80 10.46 27.85
C GLU A 336 19.34 10.83 26.45
N THR A 337 19.42 9.91 25.49
CA THR A 337 19.07 10.15 24.09
C THR A 337 17.65 9.72 23.72
N GLY A 338 17.07 8.77 24.46
CA GLY A 338 15.80 8.14 24.12
C GLY A 338 15.89 7.13 22.96
N LEU A 339 17.10 6.76 22.53
CA LEU A 339 17.34 5.86 21.40
C LEU A 339 17.75 4.45 21.87
N THR A 340 17.71 3.48 20.98
CA THR A 340 18.12 2.09 21.24
C THR A 340 18.98 1.52 20.12
N ASN A 341 19.94 0.65 20.47
CA ASN A 341 20.70 -0.16 19.49
C ASN A 341 20.03 -1.50 19.18
N VAL A 342 18.96 -1.85 19.91
CA VAL A 342 18.27 -3.13 19.75
C VAL A 342 16.76 -2.96 19.97
N LEU A 343 15.97 -3.58 19.10
CA LEU A 343 14.54 -3.79 19.28
C LEU A 343 14.30 -5.28 19.52
N CYS A 344 13.47 -5.63 20.51
CA CYS A 344 13.13 -7.02 20.81
C CYS A 344 11.62 -7.21 20.96
N PHE A 345 11.07 -8.14 20.20
CA PHE A 345 9.74 -8.71 20.44
C PHE A 345 9.89 -9.97 21.30
N GLU A 346 9.32 -9.97 22.52
CA GLU A 346 9.34 -11.13 23.42
C GLU A 346 8.18 -12.09 23.05
N ILE A 347 8.54 -13.15 22.31
CA ILE A 347 7.60 -14.16 21.82
C ILE A 347 7.43 -15.24 22.88
N ASP A 348 6.31 -15.14 23.61
CA ASP A 348 6.00 -16.00 24.75
C ASP A 348 4.95 -17.07 24.49
N GLN A 349 4.22 -16.95 23.37
CA GLN A 349 3.14 -17.86 22.99
C GLN A 349 3.59 -18.76 21.84
N ALA A 350 3.21 -20.03 21.89
CA ALA A 350 3.66 -21.05 20.94
C ALA A 350 3.22 -20.75 19.50
N GLU A 351 2.04 -20.16 19.33
CA GLU A 351 1.46 -19.81 18.02
C GLU A 351 2.37 -18.83 17.24
N TYR A 352 2.89 -17.81 17.92
CA TYR A 352 3.83 -16.84 17.33
C TYR A 352 5.24 -17.43 17.16
N ASN A 353 5.63 -18.41 17.97
CA ASN A 353 6.90 -19.11 17.80
C ASN A 353 6.93 -19.94 16.51
N ASP A 354 5.80 -20.52 16.11
CA ASP A 354 5.69 -21.28 14.85
C ASP A 354 5.78 -20.37 13.61
N GLN A 355 5.44 -19.08 13.77
CA GLN A 355 5.55 -18.05 12.74
C GLN A 355 6.92 -17.34 12.72
N ALA A 356 7.81 -17.64 13.66
CA ALA A 356 9.08 -16.91 13.80
C ALA A 356 9.93 -16.93 12.51
N GLN A 357 9.92 -18.03 11.77
CA GLN A 357 10.63 -18.14 10.49
C GLN A 357 10.04 -17.21 9.41
N ASP A 358 8.73 -17.03 9.38
CA ASP A 358 8.07 -16.14 8.42
C ASP A 358 8.39 -14.67 8.74
N TYR A 359 8.48 -14.31 10.03
CA TYR A 359 8.94 -12.98 10.45
C TYR A 359 10.38 -12.72 10.03
N LEU A 360 11.29 -13.69 10.24
CA LEU A 360 12.68 -13.59 9.79
C LEU A 360 12.75 -13.34 8.27
N LEU A 361 11.95 -14.08 7.49
CA LEU A 361 11.96 -13.98 6.04
C LEU A 361 11.44 -12.63 5.54
N ALA A 362 10.33 -12.15 6.09
CA ALA A 362 9.72 -10.89 5.68
C ALA A 362 10.62 -9.69 6.05
N LEU A 363 11.19 -9.68 7.26
CA LEU A 363 12.14 -8.64 7.68
C LEU A 363 13.44 -8.68 6.86
N ALA A 364 13.97 -9.87 6.56
CA ALA A 364 15.16 -10.00 5.70
C ALA A 364 14.91 -9.50 4.27
N ARG A 365 13.74 -9.78 3.69
CA ARG A 365 13.33 -9.26 2.38
C ARG A 365 13.15 -7.74 2.37
N ALA A 366 12.84 -7.14 3.52
CA ALA A 366 12.77 -5.70 3.69
C ALA A 366 14.14 -5.04 3.93
N GLY A 367 15.23 -5.82 3.94
CA GLY A 367 16.60 -5.33 4.08
C GLY A 367 17.15 -5.34 5.51
N ALA A 368 16.41 -5.87 6.49
CA ALA A 368 16.92 -6.04 7.85
C ALA A 368 17.68 -7.35 8.04
N ALA A 369 18.40 -7.47 9.15
CA ALA A 369 19.11 -8.68 9.55
C ALA A 369 18.54 -9.23 10.87
N PRO A 370 17.34 -9.84 10.84
CA PRO A 370 16.66 -10.30 12.04
C PRO A 370 17.27 -11.57 12.64
N VAL A 371 17.26 -11.65 13.98
CA VAL A 371 17.74 -12.80 14.74
C VAL A 371 16.68 -13.25 15.74
N TYR A 372 16.25 -14.50 15.65
CA TYR A 372 15.38 -15.15 16.61
C TYR A 372 16.18 -16.04 17.56
N TRP A 373 16.25 -15.64 18.82
CA TRP A 373 16.91 -16.39 19.88
C TRP A 373 15.92 -17.35 20.52
N GLN A 374 16.02 -18.62 20.13
CA GLN A 374 15.11 -19.66 20.59
C GLN A 374 15.42 -20.04 22.04
N ARG A 375 14.40 -19.86 22.89
CA ARG A 375 14.42 -20.21 24.31
C ARG A 375 13.68 -21.51 24.56
N GLN A 376 13.86 -22.06 25.75
CA GLN A 376 13.13 -23.26 26.17
C GLN A 376 11.63 -23.00 26.21
N ARG A 377 10.83 -24.06 26.01
CA ARG A 377 9.35 -24.06 26.05
C ARG A 377 8.69 -23.27 24.90
N ASN A 378 9.24 -23.34 23.69
CA ASN A 378 8.68 -22.71 22.47
C ASN A 378 8.45 -21.20 22.63
N ARG A 379 9.45 -20.53 23.19
CA ARG A 379 9.50 -19.07 23.36
C ARG A 379 10.76 -18.55 22.72
N GLY A 380 10.85 -17.25 22.52
CA GLY A 380 12.08 -16.65 22.03
C GLY A 380 12.05 -15.14 22.00
N HIS A 381 13.20 -14.57 21.65
CA HIS A 381 13.32 -13.14 21.39
C HIS A 381 13.57 -12.96 19.90
N LEU A 382 12.69 -12.25 19.22
CA LEU A 382 12.98 -11.74 17.88
C LEU A 382 13.65 -10.37 18.04
N GLU A 383 14.94 -10.30 17.75
CA GLU A 383 15.77 -9.11 17.94
C GLU A 383 16.24 -8.53 16.59
N LEU A 384 16.24 -7.20 16.51
CA LEU A 384 16.90 -6.41 15.46
C LEU A 384 18.02 -5.60 16.11
N TYR A 385 19.26 -5.78 15.66
CA TYR A 385 20.41 -4.96 16.09
C TYR A 385 20.69 -3.89 15.04
N PHE A 386 20.92 -2.65 15.46
CA PHE A 386 21.12 -1.54 14.54
C PHE A 386 22.59 -1.10 14.49
N ASP A 387 23.06 -0.65 13.32
CA ASP A 387 24.40 -0.09 13.15
C ASP A 387 24.57 1.27 13.85
N GLN A 388 23.48 2.03 13.99
CA GLN A 388 23.37 3.26 14.79
C GLN A 388 22.10 3.23 15.68
N PRO A 389 22.08 3.94 16.82
CA PRO A 389 20.89 4.02 17.66
C PRO A 389 19.69 4.63 16.94
N VAL A 390 18.51 4.00 17.06
CA VAL A 390 17.26 4.44 16.42
C VAL A 390 16.16 4.78 17.43
N ASP A 391 15.12 5.48 16.98
CA ASP A 391 13.89 5.68 17.76
C ASP A 391 13.15 4.33 17.89
N PRO A 392 12.89 3.85 19.13
CA PRO A 392 12.31 2.52 19.35
C PRO A 392 10.86 2.40 18.87
N GLU A 393 10.07 3.48 18.87
CA GLU A 393 8.68 3.44 18.39
C GLU A 393 8.64 3.41 16.87
N ALA A 394 9.48 4.20 16.21
CA ALA A 394 9.64 4.17 14.76
C ALA A 394 10.11 2.78 14.30
N ALA A 395 11.08 2.18 15.00
CA ALA A 395 11.56 0.84 14.69
C ALA A 395 10.47 -0.23 14.87
N ARG A 396 9.67 -0.14 15.95
CA ARG A 396 8.52 -1.03 16.18
C ARG A 396 7.47 -0.89 15.08
N LEU A 397 7.06 0.35 14.76
CA LEU A 397 6.05 0.59 13.72
C LEU A 397 6.54 0.17 12.34
N TRP A 398 7.82 0.35 12.04
CA TRP A 398 8.43 -0.14 10.81
C TRP A 398 8.35 -1.67 10.72
N ALA A 399 8.73 -2.37 11.80
CA ALA A 399 8.65 -3.82 11.83
C ALA A 399 7.20 -4.33 11.66
N ILE A 400 6.21 -3.64 12.25
CA ILE A 400 4.78 -3.94 12.08
C ILE A 400 4.30 -3.68 10.65
N GLU A 401 4.77 -2.61 9.99
CA GLU A 401 4.43 -2.34 8.59
C GLU A 401 4.90 -3.48 7.66
N ILE A 402 6.06 -4.06 7.94
CA ILE A 402 6.60 -5.20 7.18
C ILE A 402 5.89 -6.52 7.57
N CYS A 403 5.66 -6.73 8.86
CA CYS A 403 5.05 -7.92 9.43
C CYS A 403 3.88 -7.52 10.36
N PRO A 404 2.66 -7.35 9.81
CA PRO A 404 1.51 -6.86 10.59
C PRO A 404 1.20 -7.69 11.86
N ASP A 405 1.43 -9.00 11.80
CA ASP A 405 1.20 -9.92 12.93
C ASP A 405 2.05 -9.59 14.17
N LEU A 406 3.17 -8.86 14.01
CA LEU A 406 3.98 -8.39 15.13
C LEU A 406 3.25 -7.37 16.02
N GLU A 407 2.16 -6.76 15.54
CA GLU A 407 1.31 -5.88 16.36
C GLU A 407 0.66 -6.63 17.52
N GLU A 408 0.37 -7.92 17.35
CA GLU A 408 -0.28 -8.75 18.37
C GLU A 408 0.67 -9.15 19.50
N ILE A 409 1.99 -9.00 19.31
CA ILE A 409 2.98 -9.32 20.34
C ILE A 409 2.98 -8.20 21.40
N PRO A 410 2.53 -8.48 22.64
CA PRO A 410 2.24 -7.43 23.61
C PRO A 410 3.50 -6.86 24.28
N GLU A 411 4.61 -7.61 24.27
CA GLU A 411 5.86 -7.24 24.95
C GLU A 411 6.95 -6.92 23.92
N VAL A 412 7.20 -5.62 23.74
CA VAL A 412 8.23 -5.11 22.82
C VAL A 412 9.15 -4.15 23.56
N PHE A 413 10.45 -4.43 23.56
CA PHE A 413 11.45 -3.67 24.30
C PHE A 413 12.36 -2.89 23.34
N PRO A 414 12.67 -1.61 23.62
CA PRO A 414 12.19 -0.78 24.72
C PRO A 414 11.06 0.17 24.26
N CYS A 415 9.88 -0.34 23.94
CA CYS A 415 8.76 0.50 23.50
C CYS A 415 7.88 0.93 24.68
N LYS A 416 7.10 1.99 24.46
CA LYS A 416 6.10 2.56 25.35
C LYS A 416 4.72 1.96 25.08
N GLU A 417 4.40 1.73 23.81
CA GLU A 417 3.12 1.17 23.37
C GLU A 417 3.36 -0.22 22.74
N PRO A 418 2.46 -1.20 22.94
CA PRO A 418 1.23 -1.10 23.74
C PRO A 418 1.49 -1.19 25.26
N GLN A 419 2.73 -1.46 25.69
CA GLN A 419 3.12 -1.53 27.10
C GLN A 419 4.40 -0.73 27.35
N ASP A 420 4.48 -0.04 28.51
CA ASP A 420 5.69 0.73 28.86
C ASP A 420 6.82 -0.20 29.31
N LYS A 421 7.59 -0.68 28.33
CA LYS A 421 8.78 -1.51 28.50
C LYS A 421 10.08 -0.71 28.56
N ARG A 422 10.06 0.60 28.31
CA ARG A 422 11.25 1.49 28.37
C ARG A 422 12.01 1.45 29.70
N LYS A 423 11.31 1.20 30.80
CA LYS A 423 11.88 1.13 32.16
C LYS A 423 12.16 -0.30 32.62
N GLN A 424 11.84 -1.30 31.80
CA GLN A 424 11.97 -2.71 32.14
C GLN A 424 13.26 -3.26 31.53
N ALA A 425 13.94 -4.11 32.29
CA ALA A 425 15.13 -4.80 31.80
C ALA A 425 14.74 -6.11 31.12
N LEU A 426 15.46 -6.43 30.04
CA LEU A 426 15.31 -7.67 29.27
C LEU A 426 16.56 -8.55 29.47
N SER A 427 16.37 -9.86 29.59
CA SER A 427 17.50 -10.80 29.65
C SER A 427 18.27 -10.83 28.33
N TRP A 428 19.59 -10.93 28.40
CA TRP A 428 20.42 -11.09 27.20
C TRP A 428 20.22 -12.45 26.52
N PRO A 429 20.49 -12.56 25.22
CA PRO A 429 19.90 -13.60 24.39
C PRO A 429 20.67 -14.91 24.34
N LEU A 430 21.93 -14.97 24.78
CA LEU A 430 22.78 -16.17 24.62
C LEU A 430 22.35 -17.34 25.52
N TYR A 431 21.84 -17.03 26.72
CA TYR A 431 21.53 -18.04 27.73
C TYR A 431 20.25 -17.71 28.49
N GLN A 432 19.45 -18.74 28.74
CA GLN A 432 18.29 -18.69 29.62
C GLN A 432 18.56 -19.48 30.89
N ARG A 433 18.43 -18.85 32.06
CA ARG A 433 18.51 -19.55 33.35
C ARG A 433 17.13 -20.06 33.79
N ILE A 434 17.00 -21.35 34.05
CA ILE A 434 15.81 -21.98 34.66
C ILE A 434 16.28 -22.92 35.79
N GLY A 435 15.78 -22.68 36.99
CA GLY A 435 16.27 -23.33 38.21
C GLY A 435 17.76 -23.09 38.43
N GLY A 436 18.48 -24.19 38.70
CA GLY A 436 19.94 -24.20 38.84
C GLY A 436 20.70 -24.42 37.53
N GLN A 437 20.05 -24.33 36.37
CA GLN A 437 20.64 -24.62 35.06
C GLN A 437 20.57 -23.42 34.13
N GLY A 438 21.62 -23.24 33.32
CA GLY A 438 21.66 -22.34 32.17
C GLY A 438 21.48 -23.14 30.89
N TYR A 439 20.63 -22.66 29.99
CA TYR A 439 20.36 -23.27 28.70
C TYR A 439 20.85 -22.32 27.60
N PRO A 440 21.69 -22.78 26.67
CA PRO A 440 22.04 -21.99 25.49
C PRO A 440 20.77 -21.74 24.66
N CYS A 441 20.67 -20.55 24.11
CA CYS A 441 19.58 -20.15 23.24
C CYS A 441 20.07 -20.15 21.79
N GLN A 442 19.59 -21.09 20.99
CA GLN A 442 19.96 -21.20 19.58
C GLN A 442 19.54 -19.94 18.82
N ALA A 443 20.46 -19.33 18.07
CA ALA A 443 20.10 -18.26 17.16
C ALA A 443 19.57 -18.87 15.85
N LYS A 444 18.45 -18.35 15.37
CA LYS A 444 17.92 -18.57 14.02
C LYS A 444 17.83 -17.24 13.33
N PHE A 445 18.41 -17.09 12.15
CA PHE A 445 18.49 -15.79 11.50
C PHE A 445 18.39 -15.92 9.99
N MET A 446 18.01 -14.82 9.34
CA MET A 446 18.04 -14.66 7.90
C MET A 446 18.69 -13.32 7.61
N LEU A 447 19.63 -13.30 6.68
CA LEU A 447 20.33 -12.09 6.28
C LEU A 447 19.75 -11.55 4.96
N PRO A 448 19.75 -10.22 4.75
CA PRO A 448 19.29 -9.62 3.51
C PRO A 448 20.22 -9.94 2.33
N ASP A 449 19.84 -9.55 1.11
CA ASP A 449 20.68 -9.66 -0.11
C ASP A 449 22.10 -9.12 0.18
N PRO A 450 23.18 -9.88 -0.14
CA PRO A 450 23.25 -11.02 -1.08
C PRO A 450 23.15 -12.41 -0.49
N HIS A 451 22.72 -12.56 0.76
CA HIS A 451 22.74 -13.86 1.46
C HIS A 451 21.53 -14.77 1.14
N ASP A 452 20.83 -14.51 0.03
CA ASP A 452 19.67 -15.26 -0.50
C ASP A 452 18.46 -15.46 0.45
N GLY A 453 18.47 -14.85 1.65
CA GLY A 453 17.37 -14.93 2.63
C GLY A 453 17.14 -16.32 3.22
N ASN A 454 18.11 -17.23 3.13
CA ASN A 454 17.98 -18.58 3.67
C ASN A 454 18.06 -18.59 5.21
N LEU A 455 17.31 -19.49 5.83
CA LEU A 455 17.37 -19.73 7.26
C LEU A 455 18.74 -20.28 7.64
N GLN A 456 19.40 -19.61 8.57
CA GLN A 456 20.67 -20.01 9.17
C GLN A 456 20.51 -20.17 10.67
N GLU A 457 21.39 -20.98 11.27
CA GLU A 457 21.38 -21.24 12.70
C GLU A 457 22.78 -21.10 13.29
N CYS A 458 22.88 -20.57 14.51
CA CYS A 458 24.14 -20.45 15.25
C CYS A 458 23.95 -20.91 16.69
N ASP A 459 24.81 -21.83 17.15
CA ASP A 459 24.90 -22.20 18.56
C ASP A 459 25.71 -21.11 19.29
N PRO A 460 25.17 -20.49 20.36
CA PRO A 460 25.88 -19.42 21.06
C PRO A 460 27.18 -19.87 21.76
N THR A 461 27.42 -21.18 21.88
CA THR A 461 28.67 -21.73 22.44
C THR A 461 29.82 -21.78 21.42
N ASP A 462 29.51 -21.67 20.12
CA ASP A 462 30.51 -21.52 19.06
C ASP A 462 30.85 -20.04 18.87
N LYS A 463 31.96 -19.61 19.50
CA LYS A 463 32.40 -18.21 19.51
C LYS A 463 32.70 -17.66 18.12
N GLU A 464 33.26 -18.48 17.22
CA GLU A 464 33.62 -18.00 15.88
C GLU A 464 32.36 -17.75 15.04
N SER A 465 31.43 -18.71 15.05
CA SER A 465 30.15 -18.57 14.37
C SER A 465 29.30 -17.44 14.97
N LEU A 466 29.29 -17.30 16.30
CA LEU A 466 28.58 -16.22 16.99
C LEU A 466 29.17 -14.85 16.63
N ALA A 467 30.50 -14.71 16.63
CA ALA A 467 31.14 -13.46 16.23
C ALA A 467 30.81 -13.09 14.78
N GLN A 468 30.77 -14.07 13.86
CA GLN A 468 30.37 -13.83 12.48
C GLN A 468 28.90 -13.39 12.38
N LEU A 469 27.99 -14.06 13.10
CA LEU A 469 26.58 -13.62 13.20
C LEU A 469 26.47 -12.21 13.75
N VAL A 470 27.24 -11.84 14.77
CA VAL A 470 27.21 -10.48 15.35
C VAL A 470 27.66 -9.42 14.34
N ILE A 471 28.61 -9.75 13.46
CA ILE A 471 29.10 -8.85 12.41
C ILE A 471 28.06 -8.68 11.30
N ASP A 472 27.48 -9.78 10.83
CA ASP A 472 26.57 -9.79 9.68
C ASP A 472 25.13 -9.45 10.07
N GLY A 473 24.75 -9.74 11.32
CA GLY A 473 23.41 -9.58 11.90
C GLY A 473 23.08 -8.14 12.29
N VAL A 474 23.49 -7.17 11.48
CA VAL A 474 23.31 -5.74 11.73
C VAL A 474 22.33 -5.15 10.72
N THR A 475 21.24 -4.57 11.22
CA THR A 475 20.21 -3.89 10.45
C THR A 475 20.59 -2.42 10.23
N PRO A 476 20.55 -1.90 8.98
CA PRO A 476 20.83 -0.50 8.71
C PRO A 476 19.81 0.45 9.37
N SER A 477 20.29 1.46 10.11
CA SER A 477 19.45 2.45 10.81
C SER A 477 18.64 3.32 9.85
N ASN A 478 19.14 3.54 8.63
CA ASN A 478 18.48 4.38 7.62
C ASN A 478 17.10 3.85 7.22
N LEU A 479 16.86 2.54 7.32
CA LEU A 479 15.52 1.95 7.12
C LEU A 479 14.49 2.55 8.08
N ILE A 480 14.91 2.81 9.33
CA ILE A 480 14.06 3.37 10.38
C ILE A 480 13.96 4.89 10.22
N GLU A 481 15.06 5.57 9.88
CA GLU A 481 15.09 7.01 9.69
C GLU A 481 14.20 7.45 8.51
N GLU A 482 14.30 6.76 7.38
CA GLU A 482 13.46 7.01 6.20
C GLU A 482 11.97 6.82 6.53
N PHE A 483 11.64 5.76 7.26
CA PHE A 483 10.27 5.51 7.70
C PHE A 483 9.77 6.54 8.71
N ALA A 484 10.63 7.01 9.61
CA ALA A 484 10.29 8.06 10.58
C ALA A 484 9.94 9.39 9.89
N VAL A 485 10.60 9.72 8.78
CA VAL A 485 10.23 10.89 7.95
C VAL A 485 8.81 10.74 7.40
N VAL A 486 8.50 9.57 6.82
CA VAL A 486 7.15 9.28 6.29
C VAL A 486 6.09 9.37 7.40
N LEU A 487 6.37 8.80 8.59
CA LEU A 487 5.47 8.90 9.74
C LEU A 487 5.25 10.35 10.20
N ALA A 488 6.31 11.17 10.22
CA ALA A 488 6.22 12.57 10.60
C ALA A 488 5.39 13.39 9.59
N GLU A 489 5.56 13.14 8.29
CA GLU A 489 4.75 13.77 7.24
C GLU A 489 3.27 13.41 7.38
N CYS A 490 2.95 12.13 7.61
CA CYS A 490 1.59 11.68 7.87
C CYS A 490 0.97 12.33 9.11
N LYS A 491 1.72 12.46 10.21
CA LYS A 491 1.26 13.15 11.43
C LYS A 491 1.06 14.64 11.22
N ALA A 492 1.98 15.31 10.53
CA ALA A 492 1.87 16.74 10.23
C ALA A 492 0.63 17.06 9.37
N LEU A 493 0.30 16.17 8.43
CA LEU A 493 -0.95 16.29 7.65
C LEU A 493 -2.19 16.16 8.55
N GLN A 494 -2.19 15.20 9.49
CA GLN A 494 -3.28 15.04 10.46
C GLN A 494 -3.42 16.24 11.40
N GLU A 495 -2.30 16.78 11.90
CA GLU A 495 -2.30 17.97 12.77
C GLU A 495 -2.78 19.22 12.03
N GLN A 496 -2.41 19.41 10.76
CA GLN A 496 -2.93 20.50 9.93
C GLN A 496 -4.44 20.38 9.66
N GLU A 497 -4.94 19.16 9.51
CA GLU A 497 -6.39 18.91 9.45
C GLU A 497 -7.06 19.25 10.79
N GLN A 498 -6.41 18.94 11.91
CA GLN A 498 -6.91 19.21 13.26
C GLN A 498 -6.84 20.70 13.67
N GLU A 499 -5.85 21.46 13.22
CA GLU A 499 -5.75 22.91 13.42
C GLU A 499 -6.82 23.66 12.62
N LYS A 500 -7.15 23.19 11.41
CA LYS A 500 -8.28 23.69 10.62
C LYS A 500 -9.62 23.46 11.33
N GLU A 501 -9.74 22.38 12.10
CA GLU A 501 -10.90 22.12 12.96
C GLU A 501 -10.95 23.05 14.19
N ASN A 502 -9.81 23.35 14.81
CA ASN A 502 -9.73 24.17 16.04
C ASN A 502 -9.85 25.69 15.80
N ALA A 503 -9.63 26.18 14.59
CA ALA A 503 -9.69 27.61 14.24
C ALA A 503 -11.11 28.23 14.19
N GLY A 504 -12.11 27.62 14.83
CA GLY A 504 -13.40 28.26 15.08
C GLY A 504 -14.46 28.09 13.97
N GLY A 505 -14.37 27.04 13.15
CA GLY A 505 -15.55 26.53 12.45
C GLY A 505 -16.46 25.85 13.47
N TRP A 506 -17.67 26.38 13.68
CA TRP A 506 -18.65 25.87 14.65
C TRP A 506 -19.04 24.41 14.33
N PHE A 507 -18.33 23.44 14.91
CA PHE A 507 -18.65 22.01 14.80
C PHE A 507 -19.32 21.52 16.09
N ILE A 508 -20.63 21.34 16.02
CA ILE A 508 -21.39 20.55 16.99
C ILE A 508 -21.09 19.08 16.67
N GLY A 509 -20.17 18.47 17.41
CA GLY A 509 -19.89 17.05 17.26
C GLY A 509 -19.14 16.50 18.45
N GLN A 510 -19.84 15.80 19.34
CA GLN A 510 -19.20 14.96 20.37
C GLN A 510 -18.13 14.07 19.71
N LYS A 511 -16.93 14.06 20.32
CA LYS A 511 -15.83 13.14 20.00
C LYS A 511 -16.28 11.69 20.19
N PRO A 512 -15.87 10.73 19.34
CA PRO A 512 -15.87 9.33 19.73
C PRO A 512 -14.81 9.16 20.83
N LYS A 513 -15.22 8.69 22.01
CA LYS A 513 -14.28 8.09 22.96
C LYS A 513 -13.82 6.77 22.35
N LEU A 514 -12.50 6.55 22.26
CA LEU A 514 -11.95 5.20 22.15
C LEU A 514 -12.49 4.39 23.34
N LEU A 515 -13.32 3.38 23.07
CA LEU A 515 -13.80 2.45 24.08
C LEU A 515 -12.76 1.35 24.28
N THR A 516 -11.65 1.71 24.92
CA THR A 516 -10.85 0.75 25.66
C THR A 516 -11.68 0.30 26.86
N SER A 517 -12.04 -0.98 26.90
CA SER A 517 -12.91 -1.68 27.86
C SER A 517 -14.42 -1.64 27.58
N VAL A 518 -15.00 -2.76 27.10
CA VAL A 518 -16.37 -3.17 27.49
C VAL A 518 -16.52 -4.69 27.50
N SER A 519 -17.13 -5.15 28.59
CA SER A 519 -17.51 -6.51 28.97
C SER A 519 -18.34 -7.30 27.95
N TYR A 520 -18.22 -8.63 28.06
CA TYR A 520 -18.80 -9.76 27.31
C TYR A 520 -20.34 -9.83 27.08
N ASP A 521 -21.11 -8.74 27.26
CA ASP A 521 -22.58 -8.90 27.31
C ASP A 521 -23.42 -7.71 26.78
N ARG A 522 -22.94 -6.94 25.79
CA ARG A 522 -23.73 -5.82 25.21
C ARG A 522 -23.71 -5.73 23.69
N ASP A 523 -24.80 -5.12 23.21
CA ASP A 523 -25.13 -4.73 21.84
C ASP A 523 -23.89 -4.43 20.98
N LEU A 524 -23.69 -5.23 19.92
CA LEU A 524 -22.54 -5.16 19.02
C LEU A 524 -22.75 -4.18 17.86
N VAL A 525 -23.96 -3.62 17.70
CA VAL A 525 -24.27 -2.66 16.64
C VAL A 525 -23.32 -1.46 16.66
N PRO A 526 -23.02 -0.81 17.81
CA PRO A 526 -22.09 0.31 17.83
C PRO A 526 -20.69 -0.05 17.35
N GLN A 527 -20.22 -1.28 17.64
CA GLN A 527 -18.91 -1.76 17.19
C GLN A 527 -18.89 -1.98 15.67
N VAL A 528 -19.89 -2.70 15.14
CA VAL A 528 -20.01 -2.95 13.69
C VAL A 528 -20.08 -1.64 12.91
N MET A 529 -20.82 -0.65 13.41
CA MET A 529 -20.93 0.66 12.76
C MET A 529 -19.60 1.42 12.84
N ALA A 530 -18.88 1.36 13.98
CA ALA A 530 -17.58 2.01 14.13
C ALA A 530 -16.53 1.39 13.20
N ASP A 531 -16.45 0.06 13.12
CA ASP A 531 -15.53 -0.66 12.24
C ASP A 531 -15.81 -0.32 10.78
N PHE A 532 -17.09 -0.29 10.41
CA PHE A 532 -17.50 0.11 9.07
C PHE A 532 -17.11 1.56 8.75
N TYR A 533 -17.28 2.49 9.69
CA TYR A 533 -16.93 3.90 9.48
C TYR A 533 -15.43 4.15 9.37
N ALA A 534 -14.61 3.30 10.00
CA ALA A 534 -13.15 3.34 9.90
C ALA A 534 -12.66 2.82 8.54
N GLN A 535 -13.29 1.77 8.02
CA GLN A 535 -12.89 1.12 6.78
C GLN A 535 -13.50 1.75 5.52
N CYS A 536 -14.58 2.52 5.66
CA CYS A 536 -15.34 3.08 4.55
C CYS A 536 -15.40 4.61 4.64
N SER A 537 -14.77 5.28 3.68
CA SER A 537 -14.78 6.73 3.54
C SER A 537 -15.93 7.22 2.63
N TRP A 538 -16.25 8.51 2.68
CA TRP A 538 -17.18 9.08 1.70
C TRP A 538 -16.62 9.04 0.27
N ASN A 539 -15.30 8.98 0.09
CA ASN A 539 -14.70 8.78 -1.23
C ASN A 539 -15.00 7.38 -1.76
N ASP A 540 -14.99 6.36 -0.90
CA ASP A 540 -15.33 5.00 -1.29
C ASP A 540 -16.80 4.93 -1.69
N LEU A 541 -17.68 5.49 -0.86
CA LEU A 541 -19.12 5.54 -1.14
C LEU A 541 -19.44 6.36 -2.41
N ALA A 542 -18.81 7.51 -2.60
CA ALA A 542 -18.96 8.30 -3.80
C ALA A 542 -18.48 7.53 -5.02
N THR A 543 -17.34 6.83 -4.92
CA THR A 543 -16.79 5.98 -5.99
C THR A 543 -17.76 4.87 -6.35
N MET A 544 -18.32 4.17 -5.35
CA MET A 544 -19.35 3.16 -5.53
C MET A 544 -20.62 3.74 -6.19
N ALA A 545 -20.95 4.99 -5.88
CA ALA A 545 -22.09 5.71 -6.44
C ALA A 545 -21.80 6.42 -7.78
N GLY A 546 -20.66 6.15 -8.42
CA GLY A 546 -20.31 6.70 -9.74
C GLY A 546 -19.46 7.97 -9.73
N GLY A 547 -18.79 8.25 -8.63
CA GLY A 547 -17.78 9.29 -8.44
C GLY A 547 -18.29 10.65 -8.00
N TRP A 548 -17.35 11.54 -7.70
CA TRP A 548 -17.61 12.93 -7.35
C TRP A 548 -17.86 13.81 -8.57
N HIS A 549 -18.81 14.72 -8.43
CA HIS A 549 -19.09 15.81 -9.36
C HIS A 549 -19.39 17.08 -8.54
N ASN A 550 -18.47 18.06 -8.58
CA ASN A 550 -18.58 19.33 -7.85
C ASN A 550 -18.88 19.18 -6.34
N GLY A 551 -18.31 18.16 -5.69
CA GLY A 551 -18.52 17.87 -4.26
C GLY A 551 -19.84 17.15 -3.95
N PHE A 552 -20.54 16.66 -4.96
CA PHE A 552 -21.71 15.77 -4.83
C PHE A 552 -21.40 14.41 -5.48
N PHE A 553 -21.99 13.34 -4.98
CA PHE A 553 -22.09 12.05 -5.67
C PHE A 553 -23.55 11.75 -6.00
N LYS A 554 -23.79 10.74 -6.83
CA LYS A 554 -25.15 10.43 -7.30
C LYS A 554 -25.90 9.62 -6.25
N ALA A 555 -27.20 9.87 -6.10
CA ALA A 555 -28.08 8.96 -5.37
C ALA A 555 -28.30 7.69 -6.21
N ALA A 556 -27.35 6.76 -6.19
CA ALA A 556 -27.37 5.54 -7.02
C ALA A 556 -28.66 4.72 -6.81
N TRP A 557 -29.19 4.71 -5.59
CA TRP A 557 -30.46 4.05 -5.21
C TRP A 557 -31.71 4.69 -5.82
N ARG A 558 -31.62 5.93 -6.33
CA ARG A 558 -32.71 6.62 -7.04
C ARG A 558 -32.49 6.65 -8.56
N GLY A 559 -31.39 6.05 -9.04
CA GLY A 559 -31.05 6.01 -10.46
C GLY A 559 -30.80 7.38 -11.09
N GLU A 560 -30.45 8.39 -10.27
CA GLU A 560 -30.33 9.75 -10.75
C GLU A 560 -29.06 9.97 -11.60
N ARG A 561 -29.20 10.76 -12.67
CA ARG A 561 -28.12 11.09 -13.59
C ARG A 561 -27.24 12.24 -13.10
N THR A 562 -27.82 13.12 -12.29
CA THR A 562 -27.16 14.30 -11.74
C THR A 562 -26.74 14.02 -10.30
N ALA A 563 -25.52 14.41 -9.93
CA ALA A 563 -25.05 14.26 -8.56
C ALA A 563 -25.85 15.19 -7.63
N SER A 564 -26.41 14.64 -6.56
CA SER A 564 -27.35 15.31 -5.65
C SER A 564 -27.03 15.09 -4.18
N VAL A 565 -26.14 14.14 -3.87
CA VAL A 565 -25.82 13.74 -2.51
C VAL A 565 -24.48 14.34 -2.13
N LYS A 566 -24.42 15.10 -1.05
CA LYS A 566 -23.18 15.74 -0.61
C LYS A 566 -22.96 15.47 0.88
N PRO A 567 -21.78 14.98 1.28
CA PRO A 567 -21.39 14.97 2.68
C PRO A 567 -21.48 16.37 3.27
N ASP A 568 -21.95 16.42 4.50
CA ASP A 568 -21.90 17.62 5.29
C ASP A 568 -20.43 18.03 5.53
N ALA A 569 -20.21 19.29 5.90
CA ALA A 569 -18.86 19.80 6.16
C ALA A 569 -18.13 19.02 7.26
N ASP A 570 -18.87 18.33 8.15
CA ASP A 570 -18.31 17.51 9.24
C ASP A 570 -17.98 16.07 8.81
N GLY A 571 -18.34 15.67 7.58
CA GLY A 571 -18.11 14.34 7.05
C GLY A 571 -18.81 13.21 7.81
N ARG A 572 -19.75 13.49 8.73
CA ARG A 572 -20.47 12.46 9.49
C ARG A 572 -21.67 11.93 8.72
N TYR A 573 -22.42 12.85 8.13
CA TYR A 573 -23.62 12.56 7.35
C TYR A 573 -23.47 13.09 5.93
N ALA A 574 -24.32 12.59 5.03
CA ALA A 574 -24.55 13.19 3.74
C ALA A 574 -26.02 13.62 3.61
N CYS A 575 -26.21 14.75 2.96
CA CYS A 575 -27.53 15.24 2.60
C CYS A 575 -27.82 14.88 1.13
N ASP A 576 -28.92 14.18 0.90
CA ASP A 576 -29.45 13.94 -0.45
C ASP A 576 -30.37 15.10 -0.85
N TYR A 577 -29.84 16.06 -1.60
CA TYR A 577 -30.56 17.27 -2.02
C TYR A 577 -31.58 17.02 -3.14
N GLY A 578 -31.48 15.88 -3.84
CA GLY A 578 -32.47 15.49 -4.86
C GLY A 578 -33.67 14.77 -4.27
N ASN A 579 -33.63 14.41 -2.99
CA ASN A 579 -34.67 13.63 -2.35
C ASN A 579 -35.88 14.51 -1.97
N HIS A 580 -36.99 14.27 -2.66
CA HIS A 580 -38.29 14.90 -2.43
C HIS A 580 -39.36 13.89 -1.94
N GLY A 581 -38.97 12.71 -1.44
CA GLY A 581 -39.89 11.60 -1.14
C GLY A 581 -39.39 10.59 -0.08
N ASN A 582 -39.64 9.29 -0.33
CA ASN A 582 -39.63 8.16 0.64
C ASN A 582 -38.26 7.73 1.22
N PHE A 583 -37.18 8.44 0.94
CA PHE A 583 -35.85 8.11 1.47
C PHE A 583 -35.46 9.06 2.60
N PRO A 584 -34.52 8.70 3.49
CA PRO A 584 -33.99 9.64 4.46
C PRO A 584 -33.24 10.77 3.73
N LYS A 585 -33.50 12.02 4.12
CA LYS A 585 -32.80 13.19 3.55
C LYS A 585 -31.37 13.30 4.05
N LYS A 586 -31.11 12.86 5.29
CA LYS A 586 -29.80 12.78 5.92
C LYS A 586 -29.44 11.30 6.10
N LEU A 587 -28.24 10.94 5.68
CA LEU A 587 -27.76 9.57 5.63
C LEU A 587 -26.42 9.48 6.36
N ASP A 588 -26.27 8.50 7.24
CA ASP A 588 -24.94 8.10 7.71
C ASP A 588 -24.22 7.27 6.62
N LYS A 589 -22.90 7.05 6.77
CA LYS A 589 -22.10 6.30 5.77
C LYS A 589 -22.62 4.87 5.53
N TYR A 590 -23.10 4.20 6.57
CA TYR A 590 -23.58 2.83 6.49
C TYR A 590 -24.96 2.79 5.81
N GLU A 591 -25.82 3.76 6.09
CA GLU A 591 -27.08 3.95 5.37
C GLU A 591 -26.85 4.22 3.89
N ALA A 592 -25.92 5.12 3.56
CA ALA A 592 -25.55 5.39 2.18
C ALA A 592 -24.99 4.13 1.49
N TYR A 593 -24.12 3.37 2.16
CA TYR A 593 -23.62 2.10 1.67
C TYR A 593 -24.74 1.09 1.38
N CYS A 594 -25.62 0.86 2.34
CA CYS A 594 -26.74 -0.08 2.18
C CYS A 594 -27.63 0.34 1.00
N LEU A 595 -27.92 1.64 0.86
CA LEU A 595 -28.69 2.16 -0.26
C LEU A 595 -27.95 1.99 -1.61
N ILE A 596 -26.66 2.33 -1.68
CA ILE A 596 -25.84 2.17 -2.90
C ILE A 596 -25.78 0.70 -3.34
N CYS A 597 -25.65 -0.23 -2.39
CA CYS A 597 -25.58 -1.65 -2.65
C CYS A 597 -26.96 -2.32 -2.82
N GLY A 598 -28.06 -1.61 -2.57
CA GLY A 598 -29.41 -2.18 -2.60
C GLY A 598 -29.68 -3.22 -1.51
N ILE A 599 -29.01 -3.11 -0.36
CA ILE A 599 -29.07 -4.06 0.75
C ILE A 599 -29.97 -3.50 1.87
N ASP A 600 -30.79 -4.35 2.49
CA ASP A 600 -31.57 -3.97 3.67
C ASP A 600 -30.65 -3.75 4.89
N LYS A 601 -30.66 -2.52 5.43
CA LYS A 601 -29.80 -2.09 6.55
C LYS A 601 -29.93 -3.02 7.76
N LYS A 602 -31.16 -3.38 8.13
CA LYS A 602 -31.45 -4.14 9.35
C LYS A 602 -30.93 -5.58 9.23
N THR A 603 -31.14 -6.19 8.07
CA THR A 603 -30.68 -7.55 7.76
C THR A 603 -29.16 -7.63 7.73
N ASN A 604 -28.50 -6.71 7.01
CA ASN A 604 -27.03 -6.73 6.92
C ASN A 604 -26.35 -6.44 8.27
N LEU A 605 -26.94 -5.55 9.07
CA LEU A 605 -26.43 -5.27 10.41
C LEU A 605 -26.55 -6.49 11.33
N ALA A 606 -27.65 -7.24 11.24
CA ALA A 606 -27.83 -8.48 12.00
C ALA A 606 -26.81 -9.56 11.60
N GLU A 607 -26.54 -9.72 10.30
CA GLU A 607 -25.53 -10.63 9.77
C GLU A 607 -24.12 -10.27 10.26
N ARG A 608 -23.73 -8.99 10.16
CA ARG A 608 -22.43 -8.51 10.65
C ARG A 608 -22.27 -8.65 12.16
N CYS A 609 -23.33 -8.41 12.93
CA CYS A 609 -23.31 -8.68 14.37
C CYS A 609 -23.19 -10.17 14.69
N ALA A 610 -23.79 -11.06 13.89
CA ALA A 610 -23.67 -12.50 14.07
C ALA A 610 -22.26 -13.00 13.74
N GLU A 611 -21.67 -12.47 12.66
CA GLU A 611 -20.28 -12.76 12.28
C GLU A 611 -19.30 -12.29 13.36
N LEU A 612 -19.48 -11.07 13.87
CA LEU A 612 -18.64 -10.55 14.94
C LEU A 612 -18.80 -11.32 16.26
N ARG A 613 -19.95 -11.99 16.49
CA ARG A 613 -20.09 -12.95 17.61
C ARG A 613 -19.29 -14.21 17.36
N ARG A 614 -19.42 -14.80 16.16
CA ARG A 614 -18.64 -15.99 15.78
C ARG A 614 -17.14 -15.79 15.93
N LEU A 615 -16.61 -14.67 15.43
CA LEU A 615 -15.19 -14.33 15.52
C LEU A 615 -14.70 -14.06 16.95
N LYS A 616 -15.62 -13.88 17.92
CA LYS A 616 -15.29 -13.70 19.34
C LYS A 616 -15.48 -14.97 20.17
N ASP A 617 -16.23 -15.94 19.65
CA ASP A 617 -16.51 -17.24 20.26
C ASP A 617 -15.54 -18.33 19.75
N GLU A 618 -14.89 -18.10 18.60
CA GLU A 618 -13.69 -18.80 18.10
C GLU A 618 -12.43 -18.21 18.74
#